data_AF-A0A1F4PAH8-F1
#
_entry.id   AF-A0A1F4PAH8-F1
#
_cell.length_a   1.000
_cell.length_b   1.000
_cell.length_c   1.000
_cell.angle_alpha   90.00
_cell.angle_beta   90.00
_cell.angle_gamma   90.00
#
_symmetry.space_group_name_H-M   'P 1'
#
loop_
_entity.id
_entity.type
_entity.pdbx_description
1 polymer ?
#
loop_
_entity_poly.entity_id
_entity_poly.type
_entity_poly.pdbx_seq_one_letter_code
_entity_poly.pdbx_strand_id
1 'polypeptide(L)'
;PLKQNPRQLAESLCAVLRTTLPYQTWVASLDIAGPGFINIKLKPAAKQEVVRSVLLQGERYGAQPDNGQRMLVEFVSANPTGPLHVGHGRQAALGDAICNLFDSQGWLVYREFYYNDAGVQIGTLATSTQLRTQGFKPGDACWPTDPNNPAAKNFYNGEYIADIAADFLAQKTVTSDDRAFTASGDATDLDSIRQFAVAYLRHEQDLDLSAFAVKFDNYYLESSLYTSGKVDATVKRLVEAGKTYEQDGALWLKSTDYGDDKDRVMRKQDGTYTYFVPDVAYHISKWERGFQKVINIQGTDHHGTIARVRAGLQAANVGIPQGFPDYVLHTMVRVVK
;
A
#
# COMPACT_ATOMS: atom_id res chain seq x y z
N PRO A 1 41.59 -10.12 15.15
CA PRO A 1 42.18 -9.04 14.31
C PRO A 1 43.71 -9.22 14.16
N LEU A 2 44.29 -8.91 12.99
CA LEU A 2 45.66 -9.29 12.58
C LEU A 2 46.81 -8.66 13.39
N LYS A 3 46.55 -7.71 14.31
CA LYS A 3 47.56 -6.99 15.12
C LYS A 3 48.71 -6.35 14.31
N GLN A 4 48.48 -6.03 13.05
CA GLN A 4 49.46 -5.41 12.15
C GLN A 4 49.19 -3.91 11.97
N ASN A 5 50.24 -3.16 11.65
CA ASN A 5 50.09 -1.77 11.23
C ASN A 5 49.23 -1.71 9.95
N PRO A 6 48.13 -0.94 9.90
CA PRO A 6 47.22 -0.97 8.76
C PRO A 6 47.89 -0.56 7.43
N ARG A 7 48.95 0.27 7.47
CA ARG A 7 49.71 0.65 6.29
C ARG A 7 50.55 -0.51 5.75
N GLN A 8 51.19 -1.28 6.64
CA GLN A 8 51.95 -2.48 6.26
C GLN A 8 51.03 -3.56 5.67
N LEU A 9 49.82 -3.71 6.23
CA LEU A 9 48.81 -4.61 5.68
C LEU A 9 48.36 -4.14 4.29
N ALA A 10 48.14 -2.83 4.11
CA ALA A 10 47.78 -2.24 2.83
C ALA A 10 48.87 -2.40 1.76
N GLU A 11 50.15 -2.25 2.13
CA GLU A 11 51.30 -2.48 1.25
C GLU A 11 51.35 -3.92 0.77
N SER A 12 51.23 -4.88 1.70
CA SER A 12 51.22 -6.31 1.39
C SER A 12 50.04 -6.67 0.48
N LEU A 13 48.85 -6.14 0.77
CA LEU A 13 47.66 -6.37 -0.06
C LEU A 13 47.81 -5.77 -1.46
N CYS A 14 48.28 -4.51 -1.56
CA CYS A 14 48.56 -3.87 -2.85
C CYS A 14 49.58 -4.66 -3.68
N ALA A 15 50.62 -5.21 -3.07
CA ALA A 15 51.61 -6.03 -3.77
C ALA A 15 50.97 -7.27 -4.39
N VAL A 16 50.11 -7.97 -3.65
CA VAL A 16 49.37 -9.13 -4.17
C VAL A 16 48.35 -8.72 -5.24
N LEU A 17 47.57 -7.66 -5.01
CA LEU A 17 46.55 -7.23 -5.97
C LEU A 17 47.15 -6.88 -7.34
N ARG A 18 48.32 -6.22 -7.38
CA ARG A 18 49.01 -5.86 -8.63
C ARG A 18 49.42 -7.07 -9.49
N THR A 19 49.59 -8.25 -8.91
CA THR A 19 49.94 -9.46 -9.68
C THR A 19 48.71 -10.15 -10.28
N THR A 20 47.50 -9.76 -9.85
CA THR A 20 46.25 -10.34 -10.37
C THR A 20 45.88 -9.74 -11.73
N LEU A 21 45.42 -10.59 -12.65
CA LEU A 21 45.02 -10.18 -13.99
C LEU A 21 43.95 -9.05 -14.01
N PRO A 22 42.92 -9.04 -13.14
CA PRO A 22 41.94 -7.96 -13.14
C PRO A 22 42.55 -6.59 -12.84
N TYR A 23 43.49 -6.51 -11.89
CA TYR A 23 44.16 -5.24 -11.56
C TYR A 23 45.13 -4.82 -12.66
N GLN A 24 45.87 -5.75 -13.26
CA GLN A 24 46.72 -5.46 -14.42
C GLN A 24 45.91 -4.95 -15.61
N THR A 25 44.71 -5.47 -15.80
CA THR A 25 43.82 -5.12 -16.92
C THR A 25 43.16 -3.76 -16.68
N TRP A 26 42.51 -3.58 -15.53
CA TRP A 26 41.55 -2.50 -15.31
C TRP A 26 42.05 -1.36 -14.42
N VAL A 27 43.12 -1.54 -13.63
CA VAL A 27 43.59 -0.55 -12.66
C VAL A 27 44.78 0.22 -13.20
N ALA A 28 44.68 1.55 -13.17
CA ALA A 28 45.74 2.49 -13.54
C ALA A 28 46.73 2.72 -12.39
N SER A 29 46.23 2.89 -11.16
CA SER A 29 47.06 3.02 -9.96
C SER A 29 46.38 2.46 -8.71
N LEU A 30 47.22 2.04 -7.77
CA LEU A 30 46.87 1.75 -6.38
C LEU A 30 47.73 2.63 -5.50
N ASP A 31 47.10 3.51 -4.73
CA ASP A 31 47.79 4.51 -3.92
C ASP A 31 47.38 4.34 -2.45
N ILE A 32 48.36 4.28 -1.55
CA ILE A 32 48.10 4.09 -0.11
C ILE A 32 48.11 5.46 0.58
N ALA A 33 46.95 5.89 1.03
CA ALA A 33 46.74 7.16 1.73
C ALA A 33 46.69 6.98 3.25
N GLY A 34 47.30 7.94 3.96
CA GLY A 34 47.27 8.04 5.42
C GLY A 34 47.65 6.72 6.10
N PRO A 35 46.85 6.26 7.09
CA PRO A 35 47.20 5.11 7.91
C PRO A 35 47.05 3.75 7.20
N GLY A 36 46.57 3.69 5.96
CA GLY A 36 46.40 2.43 5.22
C GLY A 36 45.18 2.36 4.28
N PHE A 37 44.56 3.50 3.93
CA PHE A 37 43.49 3.51 2.93
C PHE A 37 44.07 3.20 1.55
N ILE A 38 43.47 2.27 0.81
CA ILE A 38 43.89 1.92 -0.55
C ILE A 38 42.94 2.59 -1.53
N ASN A 39 43.46 3.57 -2.28
CA ASN A 39 42.74 4.22 -3.36
C ASN A 39 43.00 3.47 -4.67
N ILE A 40 41.93 3.11 -5.39
CA ILE A 40 42.00 2.40 -6.67
C ILE A 40 41.58 3.35 -7.79
N LYS A 41 42.49 3.62 -8.72
CA LYS A 41 42.18 4.40 -9.92
C LYS A 41 41.99 3.47 -11.10
N LEU A 42 40.79 3.46 -11.69
CA LEU A 42 40.51 2.65 -12.88
C LEU A 42 41.08 3.29 -14.15
N LYS A 43 41.50 2.45 -15.11
CA LYS A 43 41.87 2.88 -16.47
C LYS A 43 40.63 3.38 -17.23
N PRO A 44 40.78 4.26 -18.23
CA PRO A 44 39.66 4.69 -19.09
C PRO A 44 38.92 3.52 -19.74
N ALA A 45 39.65 2.48 -20.17
CA ALA A 45 39.08 1.28 -20.77
C ALA A 45 38.05 0.57 -19.86
N ALA A 46 38.24 0.59 -18.54
CA ALA A 46 37.30 -0.01 -17.60
C ALA A 46 35.94 0.71 -17.62
N LYS A 47 35.95 2.04 -17.80
CA LYS A 47 34.71 2.83 -17.91
C LYS A 47 34.03 2.63 -19.27
N GLN A 48 34.82 2.50 -20.33
CA GLN A 48 34.32 2.28 -21.68
C GLN A 48 33.66 0.90 -21.82
N GLU A 49 34.13 -0.11 -21.09
CA GLU A 49 33.54 -1.45 -21.10
C GLU A 49 32.07 -1.46 -20.62
N VAL A 50 31.69 -0.50 -19.77
CA VAL A 50 30.28 -0.32 -19.36
C VAL A 50 29.40 0.00 -20.58
N VAL A 51 29.86 0.82 -21.52
CA VAL A 51 29.10 1.14 -22.74
C VAL A 51 28.86 -0.13 -23.56
N ARG A 52 29.88 -0.98 -23.69
CA ARG A 52 29.73 -2.28 -24.36
C ARG A 52 28.71 -3.15 -23.63
N SER A 53 28.74 -3.18 -22.30
CA SER A 53 27.83 -3.97 -21.48
C SER A 53 26.38 -3.50 -21.63
N VAL A 54 26.16 -2.18 -21.63
CA VAL A 54 24.84 -1.56 -21.89
C VAL A 54 24.31 -1.94 -23.27
N LEU A 55 25.14 -1.81 -24.32
CA LEU A 55 24.72 -2.14 -25.69
C LEU A 55 24.45 -3.62 -25.90
N LEU A 56 25.20 -4.51 -25.23
CA LEU A 56 24.98 -5.96 -25.31
C LEU A 56 23.74 -6.42 -24.52
N GLN A 57 23.49 -5.83 -23.36
CA GLN A 57 22.35 -6.21 -22.50
C GLN A 57 21.06 -5.49 -22.88
N GLY A 58 21.13 -4.35 -23.59
CA GLY A 58 19.97 -3.60 -24.07
C GLY A 58 19.03 -3.21 -22.93
N GLU A 59 17.73 -3.45 -23.11
CA GLU A 59 16.67 -3.19 -22.11
C GLU A 59 16.86 -3.96 -20.80
N ARG A 60 17.70 -5.01 -20.80
CA ARG A 60 18.00 -5.81 -19.60
C ARG A 60 19.25 -5.37 -18.86
N TYR A 61 19.90 -4.28 -19.29
CA TYR A 61 21.05 -3.75 -18.55
C TYR A 61 20.67 -3.38 -17.11
N GLY A 62 21.42 -3.93 -16.15
CA GLY A 62 21.15 -3.73 -14.72
C GLY A 62 20.05 -4.63 -14.13
N ALA A 63 19.41 -5.48 -14.95
CA ALA A 63 18.45 -6.46 -14.46
C ALA A 63 19.17 -7.73 -13.96
N GLN A 64 18.63 -8.35 -12.91
CA GLN A 64 19.06 -9.63 -12.37
C GLN A 64 18.10 -10.74 -12.81
N PRO A 65 18.57 -12.01 -12.86
CA PRO A 65 17.68 -13.16 -13.05
C PRO A 65 16.79 -13.37 -11.83
N ASP A 66 15.70 -14.12 -12.03
CA ASP A 66 14.79 -14.55 -10.95
C ASP A 66 15.58 -15.20 -9.80
N ASN A 67 15.34 -14.70 -8.59
CA ASN A 67 15.99 -15.15 -7.37
C ASN A 67 15.10 -16.05 -6.49
N GLY A 68 13.90 -16.40 -6.97
CA GLY A 68 12.91 -17.24 -6.30
C GLY A 68 12.19 -16.54 -5.13
N GLN A 69 12.47 -15.26 -4.90
CA GLN A 69 11.84 -14.48 -3.84
C GLN A 69 10.62 -13.75 -4.39
N ARG A 70 9.57 -13.66 -3.56
CA ARG A 70 8.34 -12.95 -3.91
C ARG A 70 8.02 -11.89 -2.87
N MET A 71 7.36 -10.85 -3.32
CA MET A 71 6.91 -9.77 -2.46
C MET A 71 5.57 -9.23 -2.90
N LEU A 72 4.88 -8.58 -1.98
CA LEU A 72 3.68 -7.81 -2.27
C LEU A 72 3.92 -6.33 -1.97
N VAL A 73 3.52 -5.47 -2.90
CA VAL A 73 3.52 -4.02 -2.70
C VAL A 73 2.07 -3.55 -2.76
N GLU A 74 1.61 -2.98 -1.65
CA GLU A 74 0.29 -2.36 -1.56
C GLU A 74 0.44 -0.84 -1.68
N PHE A 75 -0.32 -0.24 -2.59
CA PHE A 75 -0.27 1.20 -2.83
C PHE A 75 -1.55 1.73 -3.47
N VAL A 76 -1.74 3.06 -3.43
CA VAL A 76 -2.96 3.79 -3.79
C VAL A 76 -4.11 3.54 -2.83
N SER A 77 -4.61 2.29 -2.73
CA SER A 77 -5.65 1.82 -1.80
C SER A 77 -6.73 2.86 -1.45
N ALA A 78 -7.20 3.58 -2.47
CA ALA A 78 -8.14 4.68 -2.32
C ALA A 78 -9.56 4.12 -2.23
N ASN A 79 -10.36 4.63 -1.28
CA ASN A 79 -11.74 4.20 -1.16
C ASN A 79 -12.54 4.61 -2.41
N PRO A 80 -13.47 3.75 -2.90
CA PRO A 80 -14.21 3.99 -4.14
C PRO A 80 -15.37 4.96 -3.89
N THR A 81 -15.05 6.15 -3.38
CA THR A 81 -16.02 7.17 -2.95
C THR A 81 -15.76 8.54 -3.55
N GLY A 82 -14.71 8.65 -4.36
CA GLY A 82 -14.43 9.81 -5.19
C GLY A 82 -13.34 9.48 -6.23
N PRO A 83 -13.13 10.38 -7.19
CA PRO A 83 -12.09 10.24 -8.21
C PRO A 83 -10.69 10.30 -7.58
N LEU A 84 -9.69 9.77 -8.30
CA LEU A 84 -8.30 9.94 -7.89
C LEU A 84 -7.89 11.41 -8.01
N HIS A 85 -6.84 11.77 -7.29
CA HIS A 85 -6.29 13.13 -7.30
C HIS A 85 -4.78 13.05 -7.20
N VAL A 86 -4.08 14.18 -7.36
CA VAL A 86 -2.61 14.25 -7.36
C VAL A 86 -1.92 13.57 -6.16
N GLY A 87 -2.56 13.54 -4.99
CA GLY A 87 -2.09 12.77 -3.83
C GLY A 87 -2.02 11.26 -4.08
N HIS A 88 -3.02 10.68 -4.76
CA HIS A 88 -3.03 9.28 -5.18
C HIS A 88 -2.01 9.04 -6.30
N GLY A 89 -1.85 10.00 -7.22
CA GLY A 89 -0.81 9.93 -8.26
C GLY A 89 0.61 9.82 -7.69
N ARG A 90 0.91 10.50 -6.58
CA ARG A 90 2.19 10.33 -5.87
C ARG A 90 2.38 8.91 -5.33
N GLN A 91 1.33 8.33 -4.74
CA GLN A 91 1.36 6.95 -4.26
C GLN A 91 1.56 5.96 -5.41
N ALA A 92 0.81 6.17 -6.51
CA ALA A 92 0.89 5.36 -7.72
C ALA A 92 2.32 5.34 -8.29
N ALA A 93 2.93 6.51 -8.47
CA ALA A 93 4.30 6.62 -8.99
C ALA A 93 5.34 5.98 -8.07
N LEU A 94 5.20 6.17 -6.75
CA LEU A 94 6.14 5.62 -5.77
C LEU A 94 6.02 4.10 -5.69
N GLY A 95 4.81 3.56 -5.67
CA GLY A 95 4.56 2.13 -5.65
C GLY A 95 5.04 1.45 -6.91
N ASP A 96 4.70 1.98 -8.08
CA ASP A 96 5.14 1.41 -9.34
C ASP A 96 6.67 1.45 -9.49
N ALA A 97 7.32 2.54 -9.09
CA ALA A 97 8.79 2.62 -9.09
C ALA A 97 9.45 1.58 -8.17
N ILE A 98 8.89 1.34 -6.97
CA ILE A 98 9.37 0.29 -6.06
C ILE A 98 9.17 -1.09 -6.70
N CYS A 99 8.02 -1.32 -7.31
CA CYS A 99 7.73 -2.59 -7.98
C CYS A 99 8.72 -2.86 -9.12
N ASN A 100 8.93 -1.88 -9.99
CA ASN A 100 9.84 -2.01 -11.13
C ASN A 100 11.31 -2.15 -10.68
N LEU A 101 11.70 -1.50 -9.57
CA LEU A 101 13.01 -1.71 -8.96
C LEU A 101 13.18 -3.16 -8.52
N PHE A 102 12.28 -3.71 -7.72
CA PHE A 102 12.42 -5.09 -7.23
C PHE A 102 12.29 -6.14 -8.33
N ASP A 103 11.38 -5.94 -9.29
CA ASP A 103 11.23 -6.80 -10.47
C ASP A 103 12.54 -6.83 -11.29
N SER A 104 13.17 -5.67 -11.52
CA SER A 104 14.47 -5.61 -12.17
C SER A 104 15.57 -6.35 -11.40
N GLN A 105 15.43 -6.55 -10.09
CA GLN A 105 16.38 -7.29 -9.25
C GLN A 105 15.99 -8.77 -9.04
N GLY A 106 15.10 -9.29 -9.88
CA GLY A 106 14.77 -10.72 -9.93
C GLY A 106 13.72 -11.16 -8.93
N TRP A 107 12.99 -10.23 -8.31
CA TRP A 107 11.87 -10.57 -7.43
C TRP A 107 10.59 -10.78 -8.21
N LEU A 108 9.78 -11.74 -7.77
CA LEU A 108 8.39 -11.87 -8.21
C LEU A 108 7.53 -10.86 -7.43
N VAL A 109 7.23 -9.72 -8.06
CA VAL A 109 6.49 -8.62 -7.43
C VAL A 109 4.99 -8.74 -7.71
N TYR A 110 4.19 -8.69 -6.64
CA TYR A 110 2.73 -8.68 -6.68
C TYR A 110 2.20 -7.30 -6.27
N ARG A 111 1.53 -6.61 -7.18
CA ARG A 111 0.94 -5.28 -6.99
C ARG A 111 -0.49 -5.45 -6.49
N GLU A 112 -0.80 -4.97 -5.29
CA GLU A 112 -2.14 -5.10 -4.71
C GLU A 112 -2.75 -3.73 -4.38
N PHE A 113 -4.01 -3.55 -4.77
CA PHE A 113 -4.83 -2.40 -4.38
C PHE A 113 -5.83 -2.89 -3.33
N TYR A 114 -5.90 -2.24 -2.16
CA TYR A 114 -6.91 -2.55 -1.15
C TYR A 114 -8.10 -1.60 -1.24
N TYR A 115 -9.30 -2.15 -1.43
CA TYR A 115 -10.56 -1.42 -1.42
C TYR A 115 -11.29 -1.61 -0.09
N ASN A 116 -11.52 -0.50 0.63
CA ASN A 116 -12.56 -0.45 1.65
C ASN A 116 -13.92 -0.26 0.97
N ASP A 117 -14.54 -1.36 0.58
CA ASP A 117 -15.80 -1.42 -0.16
C ASP A 117 -17.04 -1.54 0.76
N ALA A 118 -16.87 -1.30 2.05
CA ALA A 118 -17.93 -1.38 3.05
C ALA A 118 -17.91 -0.19 4.02
N GLY A 119 -18.91 -0.13 4.89
CA GLY A 119 -18.97 0.85 5.97
C GLY A 119 -19.60 2.20 5.61
N VAL A 120 -19.41 3.16 6.51
CA VAL A 120 -20.17 4.43 6.52
C VAL A 120 -19.96 5.24 5.25
N GLN A 121 -18.74 5.29 4.73
CA GLN A 121 -18.42 6.09 3.53
C GLN A 121 -19.19 5.62 2.29
N ILE A 122 -19.32 4.30 2.09
CA ILE A 122 -20.10 3.74 0.98
C ILE A 122 -21.60 4.02 1.15
N GLY A 123 -22.10 3.95 2.39
CA GLY A 123 -23.48 4.33 2.70
C GLY A 123 -23.74 5.82 2.40
N THR A 124 -22.81 6.69 2.81
CA THR A 124 -22.86 8.12 2.49
C THR A 124 -22.86 8.37 0.97
N LEU A 125 -22.04 7.64 0.21
CA LEU A 125 -22.00 7.74 -1.26
C LEU A 125 -23.35 7.40 -1.88
N ALA A 126 -23.95 6.29 -1.44
CA ALA A 126 -25.26 5.86 -1.92
C ALA A 126 -26.34 6.91 -1.65
N THR A 127 -26.40 7.43 -0.43
CA THR A 127 -27.38 8.46 -0.05
C THR A 127 -27.15 9.80 -0.77
N SER A 128 -25.89 10.23 -0.94
CA SER A 128 -25.57 11.42 -1.75
C SER A 128 -26.04 11.29 -3.19
N THR A 129 -25.82 10.10 -3.78
CA THR A 129 -26.24 9.80 -5.15
C THR A 129 -27.76 9.75 -5.24
N GLN A 130 -28.44 9.12 -4.29
CA GLN A 130 -29.91 9.08 -4.22
C GLN A 130 -30.51 10.49 -4.18
N LEU A 131 -30.00 11.39 -3.33
CA LEU A 131 -30.48 12.77 -3.28
C LEU A 131 -30.34 13.49 -4.64
N ARG A 132 -29.21 13.28 -5.34
CA ARG A 132 -29.03 13.80 -6.71
C ARG A 132 -30.03 13.20 -7.70
N THR A 133 -30.34 11.89 -7.61
CA THR A 133 -31.38 11.27 -8.48
C THR A 133 -32.78 11.88 -8.27
N GLN A 134 -33.03 12.45 -7.08
CA GLN A 134 -34.28 13.13 -6.73
C GLN A 134 -34.27 14.63 -7.09
N GLY A 135 -33.20 15.13 -7.71
CA GLY A 135 -33.06 16.52 -8.14
C GLY A 135 -32.52 17.46 -7.06
N PHE A 136 -32.16 16.96 -5.88
CA PHE A 136 -31.57 17.78 -4.82
C PHE A 136 -30.09 18.02 -5.04
N LYS A 137 -29.56 19.10 -4.48
CA LYS A 137 -28.14 19.48 -4.56
C LYS A 137 -27.59 19.88 -3.19
N PRO A 138 -26.24 19.89 -3.02
CA PRO A 138 -25.62 20.44 -1.82
C PRO A 138 -26.14 21.84 -1.51
N GLY A 139 -26.68 22.02 -0.30
CA GLY A 139 -27.27 23.28 0.17
C GLY A 139 -28.80 23.32 0.16
N ASP A 140 -29.49 22.36 -0.47
CA ASP A 140 -30.95 22.23 -0.35
C ASP A 140 -31.35 21.79 1.07
N ALA A 141 -32.59 22.09 1.47
CA ALA A 141 -33.06 21.86 2.85
C ALA A 141 -33.00 20.38 3.30
N CYS A 142 -33.14 19.44 2.37
CA CYS A 142 -33.03 18.01 2.63
C CYS A 142 -31.60 17.46 2.51
N TRP A 143 -30.64 18.28 2.07
CA TRP A 143 -29.24 17.87 2.00
C TRP A 143 -28.67 17.83 3.42
N PRO A 144 -28.21 16.67 3.93
CA PRO A 144 -27.86 16.59 5.34
C PRO A 144 -26.62 17.42 5.69
N THR A 145 -26.64 18.00 6.88
CA THR A 145 -25.55 18.80 7.44
C THR A 145 -25.03 18.15 8.73
N ASP A 146 -23.74 18.34 9.05
CA ASP A 146 -23.23 18.00 10.38
C ASP A 146 -23.63 19.10 11.38
N PRO A 147 -24.31 18.78 12.49
CA PRO A 147 -24.66 19.78 13.50
C PRO A 147 -23.42 20.42 14.17
N ASN A 148 -22.29 19.70 14.25
CA ASN A 148 -21.07 20.15 14.93
C ASN A 148 -20.07 20.83 13.99
N ASN A 149 -20.34 20.82 12.69
CA ASN A 149 -19.55 21.49 11.68
C ASN A 149 -20.50 21.97 10.57
N PRO A 150 -21.01 23.21 10.61
CA PRO A 150 -21.98 23.72 9.63
C PRO A 150 -21.47 23.78 8.19
N ALA A 151 -20.15 23.65 7.99
CA ALA A 151 -19.51 23.52 6.68
C ALA A 151 -19.23 22.05 6.29
N ALA A 152 -19.60 21.09 7.14
CA ALA A 152 -19.30 19.69 6.95
C ALA A 152 -20.05 19.11 5.76
N LYS A 153 -19.21 18.61 4.88
CA LYS A 153 -19.46 17.70 3.77
C LYS A 153 -19.63 16.28 4.33
N ASN A 154 -20.56 16.05 5.26
CA ASN A 154 -20.85 14.68 5.72
C ASN A 154 -21.41 13.79 4.61
N PHE A 155 -21.70 14.41 3.47
CA PHE A 155 -22.14 13.84 2.22
C PHE A 155 -21.21 14.30 1.09
N TYR A 156 -21.13 13.50 0.04
CA TYR A 156 -20.30 13.80 -1.11
C TYR A 156 -20.94 14.91 -1.95
N ASN A 157 -20.25 16.04 -2.03
CA ASN A 157 -20.78 17.27 -2.64
C ASN A 157 -20.20 17.57 -4.02
N GLY A 158 -19.32 16.71 -4.56
CA GLY A 158 -18.70 16.95 -5.86
C GLY A 158 -19.69 16.78 -7.01
N GLU A 159 -19.39 17.44 -8.14
CA GLU A 159 -20.21 17.32 -9.35
C GLU A 159 -20.25 15.90 -9.90
N TYR A 160 -19.21 15.09 -9.66
CA TYR A 160 -19.19 13.67 -10.02
C TYR A 160 -20.37 12.86 -9.43
N ILE A 161 -20.96 13.27 -8.30
CA ILE A 161 -22.16 12.62 -7.75
C ILE A 161 -23.38 12.89 -8.65
N ALA A 162 -23.47 14.08 -9.25
CA ALA A 162 -24.52 14.40 -10.20
C ALA A 162 -24.36 13.58 -11.50
N ASP A 163 -23.12 13.41 -11.97
CA ASP A 163 -22.81 12.57 -13.13
C ASP A 163 -23.21 11.10 -12.88
N ILE A 164 -22.83 10.54 -11.72
CA ILE A 164 -23.23 9.18 -11.31
C ILE A 164 -24.76 9.05 -11.26
N ALA A 165 -25.45 10.03 -10.68
CA ALA A 165 -26.91 9.99 -10.57
C ALA A 165 -27.61 10.07 -11.94
N ALA A 166 -27.11 10.90 -12.85
CA ALA A 166 -27.62 11.00 -14.22
C ALA A 166 -27.45 9.68 -14.97
N ASP A 167 -26.28 9.06 -14.85
CA ASP A 167 -25.97 7.78 -15.50
C ASP A 167 -26.74 6.60 -14.89
N PHE A 168 -27.02 6.67 -13.58
CA PHE A 168 -27.90 5.72 -12.90
C PHE A 168 -29.32 5.79 -13.45
N LEU A 169 -29.90 6.99 -13.54
CA LEU A 169 -31.25 7.20 -14.09
C LEU A 169 -31.34 6.80 -15.57
N ALA A 170 -30.24 6.93 -16.31
CA ALA A 170 -30.12 6.48 -17.69
C ALA A 170 -29.92 4.95 -17.83
N GLN A 171 -29.95 4.19 -16.73
CA GLN A 171 -29.83 2.72 -16.73
C GLN A 171 -28.55 2.22 -17.41
N LYS A 172 -27.46 3.00 -17.30
CA LYS A 172 -26.18 2.60 -17.92
C LYS A 172 -25.60 1.36 -17.25
N THR A 173 -24.76 0.67 -18.00
CA THR A 173 -23.87 -0.37 -17.48
C THR A 173 -22.46 0.20 -17.37
N VAL A 174 -21.83 0.02 -16.21
CA VAL A 174 -20.41 0.32 -16.01
C VAL A 174 -19.64 -0.98 -15.80
N THR A 175 -18.43 -1.04 -16.33
CA THR A 175 -17.52 -2.20 -16.21
C THR A 175 -16.15 -1.73 -15.74
N SER A 176 -15.71 -2.19 -14.57
CA SER A 176 -14.34 -2.06 -14.07
C SER A 176 -13.63 -3.42 -14.16
N ASP A 177 -12.34 -3.48 -13.85
CA ASP A 177 -11.53 -4.70 -14.07
C ASP A 177 -12.07 -5.93 -13.33
N ASP A 178 -12.73 -5.74 -12.18
CA ASP A 178 -13.22 -6.82 -11.32
C ASP A 178 -14.76 -6.93 -11.25
N ARG A 179 -15.53 -6.02 -11.87
CA ARG A 179 -17.01 -6.02 -11.77
C ARG A 179 -17.69 -5.29 -12.92
N ALA A 180 -18.93 -5.71 -13.22
CA ALA A 180 -19.85 -4.96 -14.06
C ALA A 180 -21.20 -4.79 -13.33
N PHE A 181 -21.84 -3.64 -13.49
CA PHE A 181 -23.13 -3.38 -12.87
C PHE A 181 -24.00 -2.51 -13.79
N THR A 182 -25.27 -2.90 -13.96
CA THR A 182 -26.28 -2.15 -14.70
C THR A 182 -27.23 -1.48 -13.73
N ALA A 183 -27.36 -0.16 -13.82
CA ALA A 183 -28.26 0.60 -12.97
C ALA A 183 -29.73 0.21 -13.16
N SER A 184 -30.48 0.10 -12.05
CA SER A 184 -31.92 -0.16 -12.12
C SER A 184 -32.71 1.06 -12.64
N GLY A 185 -32.20 2.27 -12.44
CA GLY A 185 -32.89 3.53 -12.74
C GLY A 185 -33.96 3.91 -11.71
N ASP A 186 -34.18 3.06 -10.69
CA ASP A 186 -35.12 3.33 -9.60
C ASP A 186 -34.43 4.12 -8.48
N ALA A 187 -34.80 5.40 -8.33
CA ALA A 187 -34.28 6.29 -7.29
C ALA A 187 -34.58 5.82 -5.85
N THR A 188 -35.51 4.87 -5.67
CA THR A 188 -35.84 4.29 -4.36
C THR A 188 -35.01 3.05 -4.01
N ASP A 189 -34.35 2.45 -5.01
CA ASP A 189 -33.50 1.27 -4.85
C ASP A 189 -32.08 1.67 -4.41
N LEU A 190 -31.93 1.90 -3.11
CA LEU A 190 -30.67 2.37 -2.52
C LEU A 190 -29.52 1.37 -2.71
N ASP A 191 -29.81 0.06 -2.76
CA ASP A 191 -28.75 -0.93 -2.96
C ASP A 191 -28.23 -0.90 -4.39
N SER A 192 -29.11 -0.81 -5.39
CA SER A 192 -28.70 -0.63 -6.77
C SER A 192 -27.91 0.66 -6.98
N ILE A 193 -28.35 1.78 -6.36
CA ILE A 193 -27.60 3.04 -6.37
C ILE A 193 -26.19 2.85 -5.80
N ARG A 194 -26.08 2.18 -4.65
CA ARG A 194 -24.81 1.88 -3.99
C ARG A 194 -23.88 1.07 -4.90
N GLN A 195 -24.38 -0.02 -5.46
CA GLN A 195 -23.60 -0.91 -6.33
C GLN A 195 -23.16 -0.22 -7.61
N PHE A 196 -24.05 0.57 -8.22
CA PHE A 196 -23.73 1.35 -9.42
C PHE A 196 -22.68 2.43 -9.13
N ALA A 197 -22.85 3.21 -8.06
CA ALA A 197 -21.91 4.29 -7.72
C ALA A 197 -20.50 3.76 -7.43
N VAL A 198 -20.39 2.62 -6.73
CA VAL A 198 -19.09 1.97 -6.49
C VAL A 198 -18.49 1.45 -7.80
N ALA A 199 -19.28 0.81 -8.67
CA ALA A 199 -18.80 0.35 -9.97
C ALA A 199 -18.33 1.52 -10.87
N TYR A 200 -19.09 2.63 -10.86
CA TYR A 200 -18.76 3.86 -11.56
C TYR A 200 -17.41 4.41 -11.14
N LEU A 201 -17.22 4.63 -9.84
CA LEU A 201 -15.99 5.23 -9.33
C LEU A 201 -14.79 4.30 -9.51
N ARG A 202 -14.97 2.99 -9.44
CA ARG A 202 -13.90 2.05 -9.76
C ARG A 202 -13.49 2.11 -11.22
N HIS A 203 -14.45 2.17 -12.13
CA HIS A 203 -14.14 2.34 -13.55
C HIS A 203 -13.33 3.60 -13.82
N GLU A 204 -13.74 4.74 -13.24
CA GLU A 204 -12.96 5.98 -13.34
C GLU A 204 -11.55 5.85 -12.76
N GLN A 205 -11.41 5.20 -11.59
CA GLN A 205 -10.11 4.94 -10.98
C GLN A 205 -9.22 4.03 -11.85
N ASP A 206 -9.78 2.98 -12.46
CA ASP A 206 -9.06 2.06 -13.35
C ASP A 206 -8.58 2.79 -14.62
N LEU A 207 -9.41 3.68 -15.18
CA LEU A 207 -9.03 4.53 -16.30
C LEU A 207 -7.90 5.49 -15.93
N ASP A 208 -7.98 6.14 -14.77
CA ASP A 208 -6.94 7.04 -14.26
C ASP A 208 -5.60 6.28 -14.06
N LEU A 209 -5.64 5.10 -13.44
CA LEU A 209 -4.45 4.29 -13.19
C LEU A 209 -3.85 3.75 -14.49
N SER A 210 -4.69 3.33 -15.44
CA SER A 210 -4.27 2.90 -16.77
C SER A 210 -3.61 4.03 -17.55
N ALA A 211 -4.18 5.24 -17.51
CA ALA A 211 -3.58 6.44 -18.10
C ALA A 211 -2.24 6.80 -17.44
N PHE A 212 -2.09 6.46 -16.16
CA PHE A 212 -0.84 6.61 -15.42
C PHE A 212 0.14 5.44 -15.60
N ALA A 213 -0.18 4.48 -16.49
CA ALA A 213 0.59 3.26 -16.77
C ALA A 213 0.83 2.36 -15.55
N VAL A 214 -0.03 2.45 -14.53
CA VAL A 214 0.01 1.61 -13.34
C VAL A 214 -0.95 0.44 -13.52
N LYS A 215 -0.50 -0.76 -13.11
CA LYS A 215 -1.29 -1.99 -13.18
C LYS A 215 -1.27 -2.70 -11.83
N PHE A 216 -2.35 -3.41 -11.52
CA PHE A 216 -2.45 -4.23 -10.32
C PHE A 216 -2.65 -5.69 -10.68
N ASP A 217 -2.06 -6.58 -9.89
CA ASP A 217 -2.25 -8.02 -9.99
C ASP A 217 -3.47 -8.48 -9.20
N ASN A 218 -3.89 -7.69 -8.19
CA ASN A 218 -5.07 -7.96 -7.40
C ASN A 218 -5.72 -6.69 -6.83
N TYR A 219 -7.04 -6.68 -6.85
CA TYR A 219 -7.87 -5.73 -6.10
C TYR A 219 -8.50 -6.47 -4.92
N TYR A 220 -8.00 -6.22 -3.72
CA TYR A 220 -8.44 -6.90 -2.49
C TYR A 220 -9.61 -6.14 -1.85
N LEU A 221 -10.70 -6.85 -1.54
CA LEU A 221 -11.89 -6.24 -0.94
C LEU A 221 -11.91 -6.42 0.58
N GLU A 222 -12.12 -5.35 1.33
CA GLU A 222 -12.32 -5.42 2.78
C GLU A 222 -13.50 -6.32 3.14
N SER A 223 -14.61 -6.20 2.41
CA SER A 223 -15.81 -7.03 2.61
C SER A 223 -15.51 -8.53 2.55
N SER A 224 -14.52 -8.94 1.74
CA SER A 224 -14.11 -10.34 1.62
C SER A 224 -13.51 -10.91 2.91
N LEU A 225 -12.89 -10.08 3.76
CA LEU A 225 -12.35 -10.51 5.07
C LEU A 225 -13.47 -10.93 6.02
N TYR A 226 -14.60 -10.24 5.94
CA TYR A 226 -15.78 -10.52 6.75
C TYR A 226 -16.51 -11.75 6.21
N THR A 227 -16.83 -11.76 4.91
CA THR A 227 -17.60 -12.88 4.32
C THR A 227 -16.82 -14.19 4.33
N SER A 228 -15.48 -14.16 4.29
CA SER A 228 -14.65 -15.36 4.44
C SER A 228 -14.37 -15.74 5.90
N GLY A 229 -14.90 -15.02 6.89
CA GLY A 229 -14.71 -15.28 8.32
C GLY A 229 -13.29 -15.02 8.86
N LYS A 230 -12.43 -14.32 8.11
CA LYS A 230 -11.04 -14.05 8.53
C LYS A 230 -10.96 -13.08 9.70
N VAL A 231 -11.88 -12.12 9.75
CA VAL A 231 -12.02 -11.19 10.88
C VAL A 231 -12.33 -11.98 12.16
N ASP A 232 -13.38 -12.80 12.13
CA ASP A 232 -13.80 -13.60 13.29
C ASP A 232 -12.71 -14.59 13.72
N ALA A 233 -12.05 -15.25 12.76
CA ALA A 233 -10.94 -16.15 13.05
C ALA A 233 -9.76 -15.42 13.73
N THR A 234 -9.48 -14.19 13.32
CA THR A 234 -8.43 -13.36 13.94
C THR A 234 -8.79 -12.98 15.36
N VAL A 235 -10.04 -12.57 15.60
CA VAL A 235 -10.52 -12.25 16.96
C VAL A 235 -10.44 -13.47 17.87
N LYS A 236 -10.98 -14.61 17.41
CA LYS A 236 -10.95 -15.86 18.15
C LYS A 236 -9.52 -16.25 18.54
N ARG A 237 -8.58 -16.15 17.62
CA ARG A 237 -7.16 -16.43 17.86
C ARG A 237 -6.56 -15.55 18.95
N LEU A 238 -6.83 -14.25 18.91
CA LEU A 238 -6.32 -13.30 19.91
C LEU A 238 -6.89 -13.57 21.32
N VAL A 239 -8.18 -13.94 21.37
CA VAL A 239 -8.86 -14.33 22.62
C VAL A 239 -8.28 -15.63 23.18
N GLU A 240 -8.16 -16.67 22.35
CA GLU A 240 -7.61 -17.98 22.74
C GLU A 240 -6.15 -17.90 23.20
N ALA A 241 -5.37 -16.95 22.65
CA ALA A 241 -4.01 -16.67 23.07
C ALA A 241 -3.92 -15.91 24.41
N GLY A 242 -5.05 -15.57 25.05
CA GLY A 242 -5.10 -14.85 26.32
C GLY A 242 -4.61 -13.39 26.24
N LYS A 243 -4.63 -12.81 25.04
CA LYS A 243 -4.07 -11.47 24.75
C LYS A 243 -5.11 -10.35 24.84
N THR A 244 -6.35 -10.69 25.14
CA THR A 244 -7.47 -9.75 25.21
C THR A 244 -8.01 -9.61 26.62
N TYR A 245 -8.76 -8.55 26.86
CA TYR A 245 -9.55 -8.34 28.08
C TYR A 245 -10.82 -7.53 27.76
N GLU A 246 -11.84 -7.65 28.60
CA GLU A 246 -13.06 -6.84 28.51
C GLU A 246 -12.94 -5.65 29.47
N GLN A 247 -13.22 -4.45 28.98
CA GLN A 247 -13.28 -3.23 29.80
C GLN A 247 -14.31 -2.28 29.20
N ASP A 248 -15.14 -1.69 30.07
CA ASP A 248 -16.19 -0.74 29.69
C ASP A 248 -17.12 -1.29 28.59
N GLY A 249 -17.45 -2.59 28.64
CA GLY A 249 -18.30 -3.26 27.65
C GLY A 249 -17.68 -3.42 26.26
N ALA A 250 -16.37 -3.18 26.13
CA ALA A 250 -15.61 -3.36 24.89
C ALA A 250 -14.53 -4.42 25.07
N LEU A 251 -14.21 -5.14 23.98
CA LEU A 251 -13.10 -6.10 23.93
C LEU A 251 -11.83 -5.37 23.51
N TRP A 252 -10.78 -5.47 24.31
CA TRP A 252 -9.49 -4.84 24.10
C TRP A 252 -8.39 -5.87 23.84
N LEU A 253 -7.39 -5.48 23.05
CA LEU A 253 -6.12 -6.18 22.91
C LEU A 253 -5.06 -5.51 23.79
N LYS A 254 -4.29 -6.32 24.53
CA LYS A 254 -3.08 -5.90 25.26
C LYS A 254 -1.93 -5.60 24.29
N SER A 255 -2.11 -4.64 23.37
CA SER A 255 -1.12 -4.33 22.34
C SER A 255 0.12 -3.63 22.89
N THR A 256 0.04 -3.03 24.09
CA THR A 256 1.20 -2.45 24.78
C THR A 256 2.28 -3.49 25.12
N ASP A 257 1.88 -4.74 25.39
CA ASP A 257 2.81 -5.88 25.59
C ASP A 257 3.69 -6.14 24.34
N TYR A 258 3.33 -5.55 23.19
CA TYR A 258 3.96 -5.75 21.89
C TYR A 258 4.52 -4.45 21.28
N GLY A 259 4.68 -3.40 22.09
CA GLY A 259 5.33 -2.15 21.68
C GLY A 259 4.41 -1.11 21.04
N ASP A 260 3.09 -1.25 21.19
CA ASP A 260 2.12 -0.20 20.86
C ASP A 260 2.06 0.89 21.96
N ASP A 261 1.55 2.08 21.64
CA ASP A 261 1.46 3.20 22.60
C ASP A 261 0.34 3.04 23.62
N LYS A 262 -0.74 2.35 23.24
CA LYS A 262 -1.88 2.03 24.09
C LYS A 262 -2.58 0.77 23.60
N ASP A 263 -3.30 0.14 24.52
CA ASP A 263 -4.15 -1.00 24.21
C ASP A 263 -5.24 -0.62 23.21
N ARG A 264 -5.56 -1.53 22.30
CA ARG A 264 -6.49 -1.26 21.18
C ARG A 264 -7.83 -1.93 21.42
N VAL A 265 -8.90 -1.14 21.31
CA VAL A 265 -10.26 -1.66 21.21
C VAL A 265 -10.37 -2.51 19.95
N MET A 266 -10.70 -3.78 20.10
CA MET A 266 -11.03 -4.69 19.01
C MET A 266 -12.51 -4.62 18.68
N ARG A 267 -13.38 -4.73 19.69
CA ARG A 267 -14.85 -4.71 19.56
C ARG A 267 -15.43 -3.62 20.46
N LYS A 268 -16.24 -2.75 19.89
CA LYS A 268 -16.94 -1.68 20.62
C LYS A 268 -18.13 -2.24 21.41
N GLN A 269 -18.72 -1.40 22.27
CA GLN A 269 -19.93 -1.72 23.05
C GLN A 269 -21.14 -2.10 22.18
N ASP A 270 -21.24 -1.55 20.97
CA ASP A 270 -22.30 -1.87 20.01
C ASP A 270 -22.10 -3.22 19.29
N GLY A 271 -21.04 -3.97 19.66
CA GLY A 271 -20.68 -5.25 19.06
C GLY A 271 -19.89 -5.14 17.76
N THR A 272 -19.72 -3.95 17.18
CA THR A 272 -18.97 -3.77 15.93
C THR A 272 -17.46 -3.81 16.17
N TYR A 273 -16.71 -4.35 15.19
CA TYR A 273 -15.26 -4.33 15.22
C TYR A 273 -14.72 -2.96 14.80
N THR A 274 -13.59 -2.55 15.40
CA THR A 274 -12.85 -1.38 14.95
C THR A 274 -12.01 -1.74 13.72
N TYR A 275 -11.57 -0.73 12.95
CA TYR A 275 -10.68 -0.91 11.79
C TYR A 275 -9.36 -1.62 12.11
N PHE A 276 -8.98 -1.70 13.39
CA PHE A 276 -7.81 -2.43 13.82
C PHE A 276 -7.89 -3.93 13.51
N VAL A 277 -9.06 -4.55 13.71
CA VAL A 277 -9.23 -6.00 13.51
C VAL A 277 -9.11 -6.41 12.03
N PRO A 278 -9.81 -5.79 11.06
CA PRO A 278 -9.64 -6.13 9.66
C PRO A 278 -8.21 -5.83 9.17
N ASP A 279 -7.55 -4.76 9.65
CA ASP A 279 -6.13 -4.50 9.34
C ASP A 279 -5.26 -5.72 9.73
N VAL A 280 -5.40 -6.25 10.96
CA VAL A 280 -4.64 -7.42 11.41
C VAL A 280 -5.00 -8.66 10.60
N ALA A 281 -6.29 -8.92 10.39
CA ALA A 281 -6.78 -10.08 9.63
C ALA A 281 -6.25 -10.07 8.19
N TYR A 282 -6.21 -8.89 7.57
CA TYR A 282 -5.70 -8.69 6.22
C TYR A 282 -4.20 -8.99 6.11
N HIS A 283 -3.40 -8.53 7.07
CA HIS A 283 -1.98 -8.80 7.09
C HIS A 283 -1.66 -10.28 7.39
N ILE A 284 -2.46 -10.94 8.23
CA ILE A 284 -2.43 -12.40 8.37
C ILE A 284 -2.76 -13.07 7.03
N SER A 285 -3.78 -12.60 6.31
CA SER A 285 -4.13 -13.14 5.00
C SER A 285 -3.02 -12.94 3.95
N LYS A 286 -2.26 -11.84 3.98
CA LYS A 286 -1.06 -11.67 3.12
C LYS A 286 0.00 -12.72 3.44
N TRP A 287 0.24 -12.94 4.73
CA TRP A 287 1.18 -13.95 5.20
C TRP A 287 0.75 -15.38 4.86
N GLU A 288 -0.54 -15.71 4.95
CA GLU A 288 -1.08 -17.04 4.62
C GLU A 288 -1.08 -17.31 3.11
N ARG A 289 -1.23 -16.26 2.27
CA ARG A 289 -0.92 -16.33 0.83
C ARG A 289 0.58 -16.52 0.55
N GLY A 290 1.41 -16.40 1.61
CA GLY A 290 2.83 -16.67 1.70
C GLY A 290 3.72 -15.53 1.18
N PHE A 291 3.24 -14.30 1.22
CA PHE A 291 4.06 -13.12 1.00
C PHE A 291 4.86 -12.81 2.27
N GLN A 292 6.12 -13.25 2.29
CA GLN A 292 7.01 -13.04 3.44
C GLN A 292 7.65 -11.63 3.45
N LYS A 293 7.60 -10.95 2.30
CA LYS A 293 7.99 -9.55 2.15
C LYS A 293 6.76 -8.76 1.67
N VAL A 294 6.34 -7.78 2.47
CA VAL A 294 5.23 -6.87 2.15
C VAL A 294 5.70 -5.44 2.37
N ILE A 295 5.45 -4.57 1.40
CA ILE A 295 5.66 -3.13 1.52
C ILE A 295 4.29 -2.45 1.38
N ASN A 296 3.86 -1.75 2.44
CA ASN A 296 2.68 -0.90 2.39
C ASN A 296 3.11 0.55 2.15
N ILE A 297 2.51 1.22 1.17
CA ILE A 297 2.77 2.63 0.87
C ILE A 297 1.60 3.46 1.36
N GLN A 298 1.87 4.36 2.29
CA GLN A 298 0.82 5.14 2.97
C GLN A 298 1.26 6.58 3.20
N GLY A 299 0.30 7.47 3.42
CA GLY A 299 0.57 8.83 3.88
C GLY A 299 1.12 8.85 5.31
N THR A 300 1.92 9.86 5.65
CA THR A 300 2.49 10.04 7.01
C THR A 300 1.42 10.19 8.11
N ASP A 301 0.20 10.58 7.75
CA ASP A 301 -0.97 10.60 8.62
C ASP A 301 -1.35 9.21 9.15
N HIS A 302 -0.87 8.14 8.51
CA HIS A 302 -1.04 6.76 8.96
C HIS A 302 0.11 6.22 9.82
N HIS A 303 1.10 7.02 10.24
CA HIS A 303 2.25 6.51 11.01
C HIS A 303 1.85 5.72 12.28
N GLY A 304 0.76 6.10 12.95
CA GLY A 304 0.24 5.41 14.14
C GLY A 304 -0.35 4.02 13.85
N THR A 305 -0.64 3.69 12.58
CA THR A 305 -1.14 2.36 12.20
C THR A 305 -0.05 1.29 12.21
N ILE A 306 1.22 1.70 12.07
CA ILE A 306 2.36 0.78 11.97
C ILE A 306 2.52 -0.04 13.26
N ALA A 307 2.61 0.66 14.40
CA ALA A 307 2.84 0.02 15.70
C ALA A 307 1.67 -0.90 16.07
N ARG A 308 0.42 -0.41 15.92
CA ARG A 308 -0.77 -1.21 16.25
C ARG A 308 -0.87 -2.47 15.41
N VAL A 309 -0.68 -2.40 14.08
CA VAL A 309 -0.81 -3.58 13.20
C VAL A 309 0.26 -4.60 13.56
N ARG A 310 1.52 -4.16 13.73
CA ARG A 310 2.60 -5.03 14.18
C ARG A 310 2.28 -5.69 15.51
N ALA A 311 1.78 -4.93 16.49
CA ALA A 311 1.37 -5.46 17.78
C ALA A 311 0.27 -6.54 17.66
N GLY A 312 -0.76 -6.29 16.84
CA GLY A 312 -1.81 -7.27 16.55
C GLY A 312 -1.28 -8.56 15.92
N LEU A 313 -0.34 -8.45 14.99
CA LEU A 313 0.28 -9.61 14.35
C LEU A 313 1.15 -10.43 15.32
N GLN A 314 1.92 -9.75 16.18
CA GLN A 314 2.71 -10.42 17.22
C GLN A 314 1.81 -11.06 18.29
N ALA A 315 0.70 -10.42 18.65
CA ALA A 315 -0.29 -11.00 19.56
C ALA A 315 -0.99 -12.23 18.97
N ALA A 316 -1.26 -12.23 17.66
CA ALA A 316 -1.86 -13.36 16.97
C ALA A 316 -0.94 -14.60 16.91
N ASN A 317 0.38 -14.39 17.03
CA ASN A 317 1.40 -15.44 17.13
C ASN A 317 1.32 -16.52 16.01
N VAL A 318 1.12 -16.08 14.76
CA VAL A 318 0.99 -16.97 13.57
C VAL A 318 2.33 -17.17 12.82
N GLY A 319 3.46 -16.97 13.50
CA GLY A 319 4.80 -17.12 12.91
C GLY A 319 5.28 -15.94 12.06
N ILE A 320 4.57 -14.80 12.11
CA ILE A 320 4.97 -13.56 11.43
C ILE A 320 6.14 -12.91 12.21
N PRO A 321 7.28 -12.64 11.56
CA PRO A 321 8.45 -12.08 12.23
C PRO A 321 8.21 -10.64 12.72
N GLN A 322 8.92 -10.26 13.77
CA GLN A 322 8.95 -8.86 14.22
C GLN A 322 9.44 -7.96 13.08
N GLY A 323 8.73 -6.85 12.86
CA GLY A 323 9.03 -5.90 11.79
C GLY A 323 8.20 -6.08 10.51
N PHE A 324 7.48 -7.19 10.34
CA PHE A 324 6.52 -7.32 9.23
C PHE A 324 5.22 -6.54 9.52
N PRO A 325 4.61 -5.86 8.53
CA PRO A 325 5.15 -5.57 7.20
C PRO A 325 6.08 -4.34 7.23
N ASP A 326 6.76 -4.08 6.10
CA ASP A 326 7.47 -2.83 5.88
C ASP A 326 6.50 -1.71 5.45
N TYR A 327 6.86 -0.47 5.76
CA TYR A 327 6.08 0.71 5.41
C TYR A 327 6.95 1.74 4.72
N VAL A 328 6.42 2.31 3.64
CA VAL A 328 6.95 3.52 3.00
C VAL A 328 5.95 4.64 3.27
N LEU A 329 6.34 5.59 4.11
CA LEU A 329 5.53 6.76 4.41
C LEU A 329 5.92 7.93 3.52
N HIS A 330 4.93 8.61 2.94
CA HIS A 330 5.15 9.83 2.16
C HIS A 330 4.31 11.00 2.68
N THR A 331 4.81 12.20 2.48
CA THR A 331 4.08 13.42 2.88
C THR A 331 2.88 13.68 1.98
N MET A 332 1.88 14.38 2.51
CA MET A 332 0.73 14.83 1.72
C MET A 332 1.16 15.79 0.61
N VAL A 333 0.47 15.74 -0.54
CA VAL A 333 0.65 16.69 -1.64
C VAL A 333 -0.27 17.89 -1.40
N ARG A 334 0.30 19.09 -1.32
CA ARG A 334 -0.47 20.33 -1.24
C ARG A 334 -0.42 21.05 -2.57
N VAL A 335 -1.57 21.21 -3.22
CA VAL A 335 -1.71 22.10 -4.37
C VAL A 335 -1.88 23.52 -3.83
N VAL A 336 -0.88 24.36 -4.06
CA VAL A 336 -0.95 25.78 -3.73
C VAL A 336 -1.41 26.51 -4.98
N LYS A 337 -2.44 27.35 -4.84
CA LYS A 337 -2.90 28.23 -5.91
C LYS A 337 -2.03 29.47 -6.02
#